data_AF-A0A933C6J2-F1
#
_entry.id   AF-A0A933C6J2-F1
#
_cell.length_a   1.000
_cell.length_b   1.000
_cell.length_c   1.000
_cell.angle_alpha   90.00
_cell.angle_beta   90.00
_cell.angle_gamma   90.00
#
_symmetry.space_group_name_H-M   'P 1'
#
loop_
_entity.id
_entity.type
_entity.pdbx_description
1 polymer ?
#
loop_
_entity_poly.entity_id
_entity_poly.type
_entity_poly.pdbx_seq_one_letter_code
_entity_poly.pdbx_strand_id
1 'polypeptide(L)'
;MKRIHLLTGILTLVVFLVTGVYMRIGFPELYGDSEAIRFLFRANHVYILFSGLLNVMAGFASVPMVQTDLVQKVKAAGSILLLLAAPLFILAFILEPPQLSPMRPVTVTAAFFALIGAGLFVLARKQNWKG
;
A
#
# COMPACT_ATOMS: atom_id res chain seq x y z
N MET A 1 2.31 -14.94 8.55
CA MET A 1 1.75 -13.81 7.77
C MET A 1 1.00 -12.78 8.62
N LYS A 2 0.07 -13.14 9.52
CA LYS A 2 -0.68 -12.17 10.35
C LYS A 2 0.18 -11.08 11.00
N ARG A 3 1.18 -11.47 11.80
CA ARG A 3 2.04 -10.52 12.54
C ARG A 3 2.81 -9.59 11.61
N ILE A 4 3.32 -10.12 10.49
CA ILE A 4 4.08 -9.35 9.49
C ILE A 4 3.17 -8.27 8.89
N HIS A 5 1.98 -8.64 8.42
CA HIS A 5 1.01 -7.70 7.87
C HIS A 5 0.57 -6.63 8.89
N LEU A 6 0.30 -7.02 10.14
CA LEU A 6 -0.05 -6.05 11.18
C LEU A 6 1.10 -5.08 11.47
N LEU A 7 2.33 -5.60 11.59
CA LEU A 7 3.51 -4.78 11.81
C LEU A 7 3.75 -3.83 10.64
N THR A 8 3.74 -4.33 9.40
CA THR A 8 3.86 -3.51 8.19
C THR A 8 2.77 -2.45 8.15
N GLY A 9 1.51 -2.83 8.37
CA GLY A 9 0.38 -1.91 8.39
C GLY A 9 0.56 -0.79 9.41
N ILE A 10 0.90 -1.12 10.66
CA ILE A 10 1.13 -0.13 11.72
C ILE A 10 2.30 0.79 11.37
N LEU A 11 3.43 0.24 10.91
CA LEU A 11 4.59 1.04 10.50
C LEU A 11 4.25 1.97 9.34
N THR A 12 3.52 1.50 8.34
CA THR A 12 3.08 2.32 7.21
C THR A 12 2.11 3.42 7.66
N LEU A 13 1.22 3.16 8.63
CA LEU A 13 0.36 4.19 9.22
C LEU A 13 1.16 5.23 10.02
N VAL A 14 2.24 4.83 10.70
CA VAL A 14 3.16 5.79 11.32
C VAL A 14 3.83 6.65 10.24
N VAL A 15 4.29 6.05 9.13
CA VAL A 15 4.85 6.81 8.00
C VAL A 15 3.81 7.75 7.38
N PHE A 16 2.55 7.36 7.31
CA PHE A 16 1.46 8.26 6.90
C PHE A 16 1.39 9.48 7.81
N LEU A 17 1.38 9.30 9.14
CA LEU A 17 1.36 10.44 10.08
C LEU A 17 2.60 11.34 9.91
N VAL A 18 3.80 10.73 9.81
CA VAL A 18 5.05 11.46 9.62
C VAL A 18 5.05 12.27 8.32
N THR A 19 4.62 11.68 7.20
CA THR A 19 4.53 12.38 5.90
C THR A 19 3.48 13.49 5.93
N GLY A 20 2.40 13.33 6.69
CA GLY A 20 1.41 14.39 6.91
C GLY A 20 1.99 15.59 7.67
N VAL A 21 2.75 15.32 8.75
CA VAL A 21 3.48 16.37 9.49
C VAL A 21 4.52 17.04 8.61
N TYR A 22 5.27 16.27 7.83
CA TYR A 22 6.25 16.78 6.87
C TYR A 22 5.61 17.76 5.88
N MET A 23 4.50 17.38 5.24
CA MET A 23 3.78 18.29 4.35
C MET A 23 3.22 19.51 5.09
N ARG A 24 2.76 19.36 6.33
CA ARG A 24 2.21 20.49 7.11
C ARG A 24 3.27 21.55 7.43
N ILE A 25 4.49 21.12 7.74
CA ILE A 25 5.60 22.01 8.12
C ILE A 25 6.31 22.57 6.89
N GLY A 26 6.52 21.75 5.86
CA GLY A 26 7.25 22.17 4.66
C GLY A 26 6.40 22.89 3.61
N PHE A 27 5.08 22.96 3.75
CA PHE A 27 4.23 23.73 2.85
C PHE A 27 4.15 25.20 3.32
N PRO A 28 4.32 26.19 2.41
CA PRO A 28 4.30 26.07 0.93
C PRO A 28 5.65 25.81 0.25
N GLU A 29 6.77 25.91 0.96
CA GLU A 29 8.13 25.85 0.39
C GLU A 29 8.40 24.62 -0.49
N LEU A 30 7.85 23.45 -0.13
CA LEU A 30 8.00 22.21 -0.89
C LEU A 30 7.32 22.18 -2.26
N TYR A 31 6.31 23.03 -2.50
CA TYR A 31 5.60 23.07 -3.79
C TYR A 31 5.72 24.42 -4.50
N GLY A 32 6.22 25.47 -3.82
CA GLY A 32 6.33 26.82 -4.37
C GLY A 32 4.98 27.28 -4.93
N ASP A 33 4.99 27.68 -6.21
CA ASP A 33 3.77 28.09 -6.93
C ASP A 33 3.10 26.93 -7.72
N SER A 34 3.64 25.71 -7.64
CA SER A 34 3.14 24.57 -8.40
C SER A 34 2.04 23.81 -7.65
N GLU A 35 0.79 24.06 -8.01
CA GLU A 35 -0.33 23.27 -7.52
C GLU A 35 -0.22 21.78 -7.88
N ALA A 36 0.41 21.45 -9.01
CA ALA A 36 0.63 20.07 -9.45
C ALA A 36 1.48 19.28 -8.44
N ILE A 37 2.58 19.87 -7.94
CA ILE A 37 3.42 19.24 -6.92
C ILE A 37 2.63 19.03 -5.62
N ARG A 38 1.83 20.03 -5.23
CA ARG A 38 0.95 19.93 -4.05
C ARG A 38 -0.01 18.75 -4.17
N PHE A 39 -0.62 18.55 -5.33
CA PHE A 39 -1.52 17.42 -5.56
C PHE A 39 -0.79 16.07 -5.60
N LEU A 40 0.42 16.01 -6.16
CA LEU A 40 1.24 14.79 -6.18
C LEU A 40 1.62 14.33 -4.76
N PHE A 41 2.10 15.24 -3.91
CA PHE A 41 2.40 14.93 -2.51
C PHE A 41 1.16 14.42 -1.77
N ARG A 42 0.01 15.10 -1.93
CA ARG A 42 -1.24 14.69 -1.29
C ARG A 42 -1.73 13.32 -1.78
N ALA A 43 -1.66 13.05 -3.08
CA ALA A 43 -2.06 11.76 -3.65
C ALA A 43 -1.16 10.64 -3.10
N ASN A 44 0.16 10.82 -3.14
CA ASN A 44 1.10 9.83 -2.61
C ASN A 44 0.90 9.59 -1.10
N HIS A 45 0.65 10.65 -0.33
CA HIS A 45 0.35 10.54 1.10
C HIS A 45 -0.90 9.66 1.35
N VAL A 46 -1.97 9.85 0.59
CA VAL A 46 -3.17 9.00 0.69
C VAL A 46 -2.88 7.55 0.27
N TYR A 47 -1.99 7.31 -0.69
CA TYR A 47 -1.60 5.94 -1.05
C TYR A 47 -0.81 5.21 0.03
N ILE A 48 -0.03 5.93 0.84
CA ILE A 48 0.62 5.36 2.03
C ILE A 48 -0.45 4.89 3.02
N LEU A 49 -1.45 5.73 3.34
CA LEU A 49 -2.58 5.33 4.19
C LEU A 49 -3.29 4.09 3.65
N PHE A 50 -3.64 4.11 2.37
CA PHE A 50 -4.30 3.01 1.68
C PHE A 50 -3.53 1.69 1.85
N SER A 51 -2.22 1.71 1.60
CA SER A 51 -1.39 0.50 1.74
C SER A 51 -1.26 0.02 3.19
N GLY A 52 -1.19 0.95 4.14
CA GLY A 52 -1.20 0.63 5.57
C GLY A 52 -2.49 -0.09 5.98
N LEU A 53 -3.64 0.43 5.57
CA LEU A 53 -4.95 -0.18 5.84
C LEU A 53 -5.09 -1.56 5.18
N LEU A 54 -4.65 -1.73 3.93
CA LEU A 54 -4.65 -3.04 3.27
C LEU A 54 -3.85 -4.07 4.06
N ASN A 55 -2.68 -3.70 4.58
CA ASN A 55 -1.85 -4.59 5.38
C ASN A 55 -2.51 -4.92 6.73
N VAL A 56 -3.12 -3.93 7.41
CA VAL A 56 -3.90 -4.22 8.63
C VAL A 56 -5.03 -5.21 8.35
N MET A 57 -5.81 -4.98 7.29
CA MET A 57 -6.91 -5.86 6.88
C MET A 57 -6.42 -7.27 6.53
N ALA A 58 -5.32 -7.40 5.77
CA ALA A 58 -4.72 -8.69 5.44
C ALA A 58 -4.24 -9.45 6.69
N GLY A 59 -3.72 -8.72 7.68
CA GLY A 59 -3.36 -9.25 8.99
C GLY A 59 -4.55 -9.91 9.70
N PHE A 60 -5.70 -9.24 9.72
CA PHE A 60 -6.93 -9.78 10.29
C PHE A 60 -7.57 -10.89 9.45
N ALA A 61 -7.49 -10.81 8.11
CA ALA A 61 -7.98 -11.86 7.21
C ALA A 61 -7.15 -13.15 7.25
N SER A 62 -6.01 -13.15 7.96
CA SER A 62 -5.09 -14.29 8.04
C SER A 62 -5.49 -15.38 9.05
N VAL A 63 -6.76 -15.43 9.50
CA VAL A 63 -7.26 -16.48 10.42
C VAL A 63 -7.10 -17.87 9.78
N PRO A 64 -6.59 -18.87 10.52
CA PRO A 64 -6.45 -20.23 10.01
C PRO A 64 -7.84 -20.84 9.78
N MET A 65 -8.15 -21.13 8.51
CA MET A 65 -9.21 -22.04 8.08
C MET A 65 -8.54 -23.20 7.35
N VAL A 66 -9.10 -24.40 7.43
CA VAL A 66 -8.67 -25.55 6.61
C VAL A 66 -8.73 -25.12 5.14
N GLN A 67 -7.58 -25.12 4.48
CA GLN A 67 -7.41 -24.61 3.12
C GLN A 67 -6.58 -25.61 2.31
N THR A 68 -6.96 -25.80 1.06
CA THR A 68 -6.17 -26.59 0.10
C THR A 68 -4.83 -25.91 -0.19
N ASP A 69 -3.83 -26.69 -0.62
CA ASP A 69 -2.48 -26.18 -0.93
C ASP A 69 -2.49 -25.04 -1.97
N LEU A 70 -3.42 -25.09 -2.94
CA LEU A 70 -3.56 -24.05 -3.95
C LEU A 70 -4.02 -22.73 -3.33
N VAL A 71 -5.00 -22.76 -2.43
CA VAL A 71 -5.51 -21.56 -1.73
C VAL A 71 -4.41 -20.93 -0.89
N GLN A 72 -3.59 -21.76 -0.22
CA GLN A 72 -2.45 -21.27 0.56
C GLN A 72 -1.40 -20.57 -0.32
N LYS A 73 -1.07 -21.13 -1.49
CA LYS A 73 -0.15 -20.52 -2.46
C LYS A 73 -0.68 -19.19 -3.00
N VAL A 74 -1.95 -19.14 -3.38
CA VAL A 74 -2.61 -17.91 -3.87
C VAL A 74 -2.59 -16.83 -2.80
N LYS A 75 -2.93 -17.18 -1.56
CA LYS A 75 -2.89 -16.25 -0.41
C LYS A 75 -1.46 -15.78 -0.11
N ALA A 76 -0.46 -16.66 -0.21
CA ALA A 76 0.94 -16.29 -0.01
C ALA A 76 1.43 -15.31 -1.09
N ALA A 77 1.13 -15.57 -2.36
CA ALA A 77 1.44 -14.64 -3.46
C ALA A 77 0.78 -13.27 -3.25
N GLY A 78 -0.50 -13.25 -2.88
CA GLY A 78 -1.21 -12.01 -2.55
C GLY A 78 -0.59 -11.26 -1.38
N SER A 79 -0.16 -12.00 -0.35
CA SER A 79 0.51 -11.43 0.83
C SER A 79 1.83 -10.75 0.46
N ILE A 80 2.65 -11.40 -0.37
CA ILE A 80 3.93 -10.83 -0.82
C ILE A 80 3.71 -9.52 -1.58
N LEU A 81 2.73 -9.48 -2.49
CA LEU A 81 2.42 -8.28 -3.26
C LEU A 81 1.96 -7.11 -2.37
N LEU A 82 1.09 -7.38 -1.38
CA LEU A 82 0.65 -6.35 -0.43
C LEU A 82 1.78 -5.83 0.45
N LEU A 83 2.70 -6.72 0.86
CA LEU A 83 3.87 -6.33 1.66
C LEU A 83 4.84 -5.47 0.83
N LEU A 84 5.00 -5.75 -0.46
CA LEU A 84 5.85 -4.97 -1.37
C LEU A 84 5.22 -3.64 -1.80
N ALA A 85 3.89 -3.55 -1.88
CA ALA A 85 3.20 -2.31 -2.22
C ALA A 85 3.49 -1.18 -1.21
N ALA A 86 3.58 -1.50 0.09
CA ALA A 86 3.81 -0.52 1.15
C ALA A 86 5.13 0.26 1.00
N PRO A 87 6.32 -0.36 0.92
CA PRO A 87 7.56 0.37 0.68
C PRO A 87 7.58 1.09 -0.67
N LEU A 88 6.94 0.55 -1.71
CA LEU A 88 6.86 1.23 -3.01
C LEU A 88 6.05 2.52 -2.96
N PHE A 89 4.92 2.56 -2.25
CA PHE A 89 4.18 3.82 -2.06
C PHE A 89 4.95 4.86 -1.24
N ILE A 90 5.73 4.41 -0.25
CA ILE A 90 6.62 5.30 0.51
C ILE A 90 7.72 5.86 -0.40
N LEU A 91 8.34 5.02 -1.23
CA LEU A 91 9.33 5.46 -2.21
C LEU A 91 8.72 6.43 -3.24
N ALA A 92 7.50 6.16 -3.71
CA ALA A 92 6.79 7.03 -4.64
C ALA A 92 6.56 8.43 -4.04
N PHE A 93 6.22 8.51 -2.75
CA PHE A 93 6.07 9.78 -2.03
C PHE A 93 7.35 10.63 -2.03
N ILE A 94 8.51 9.99 -1.91
CA ILE A 94 9.80 10.68 -1.85
C ILE A 94 10.28 11.08 -3.25
N LEU A 95 10.16 10.16 -4.22
CA LEU A 95 10.82 10.31 -5.51
C LEU A 95 10.00 11.06 -6.56
N GLU A 96 8.68 10.85 -6.62
CA GLU A 96 7.89 11.32 -7.76
C GLU A 96 7.48 12.80 -7.71
N PRO A 97 7.04 13.39 -6.57
CA PRO A 97 6.59 14.78 -6.55
C PRO A 97 7.61 15.82 -7.03
N PRO A 98 8.92 15.73 -6.68
CA PRO A 98 9.92 16.70 -7.12
C PRO A 98 10.17 16.71 -8.64
N GLN A 99 9.81 15.64 -9.35
CA GLN A 99 10.17 15.45 -10.75
C GLN A 99 9.19 16.14 -11.72
N LEU A 100 8.03 16.61 -11.24
CA LEU A 100 6.96 17.21 -12.08
C LEU A 100 6.58 16.35 -13.31
N SER A 101 6.87 15.06 -13.26
CA SER A 101 6.68 14.16 -14.39
C SER A 101 5.24 13.63 -14.38
N PRO A 102 4.54 13.63 -15.53
CA PRO A 102 3.26 12.94 -15.65
C PRO A 102 3.43 11.41 -15.53
N MET A 103 4.61 10.87 -15.80
CA MET A 103 4.88 9.45 -15.58
C MET A 103 5.17 9.18 -14.10
N ARG A 104 4.41 8.24 -13.53
CA ARG A 104 4.48 7.86 -12.12
C ARG A 104 4.74 6.36 -11.97
N PRO A 105 5.91 5.88 -12.45
CA PRO A 105 6.15 4.45 -12.58
C PRO A 105 6.11 3.73 -11.23
N VAL A 106 6.63 4.34 -10.16
CA VAL A 106 6.67 3.71 -8.84
C VAL A 106 5.26 3.63 -8.24
N THR A 107 4.49 4.72 -8.32
CA THR A 107 3.07 4.71 -7.90
C THR A 107 2.27 3.68 -8.66
N VAL A 108 2.44 3.60 -9.99
CA VAL A 108 1.70 2.66 -10.84
C VAL A 108 2.06 1.22 -10.48
N THR A 109 3.35 0.90 -10.34
CA THR A 109 3.78 -0.44 -9.91
C THR A 109 3.22 -0.81 -8.53
N ALA A 110 3.29 0.11 -7.56
CA ALA A 110 2.74 -0.09 -6.23
C ALA A 110 1.22 -0.35 -6.26
N ALA A 111 0.49 0.41 -7.09
CA ALA A 111 -0.95 0.26 -7.27
C ALA A 111 -1.31 -1.11 -7.88
N PHE A 112 -0.57 -1.57 -8.89
CA PHE A 112 -0.78 -2.91 -9.43
C PHE A 112 -0.49 -4.02 -8.42
N PHE A 113 0.56 -3.86 -7.60
CA PHE A 113 0.86 -4.82 -6.53
C PHE A 113 -0.28 -4.85 -5.50
N ALA A 114 -0.78 -3.69 -5.09
CA ALA A 114 -1.91 -3.59 -4.18
C ALA A 114 -3.19 -4.23 -4.76
N LEU A 115 -3.49 -3.93 -6.02
CA LEU A 115 -4.66 -4.46 -6.73
C LEU A 115 -4.61 -5.98 -6.85
N ILE A 116 -3.52 -6.52 -7.41
CA ILE A 116 -3.36 -7.96 -7.62
C ILE A 116 -3.31 -8.67 -6.26
N GLY A 117 -2.56 -8.11 -5.30
CA GLY A 117 -2.46 -8.65 -3.95
C GLY A 117 -3.82 -8.79 -3.26
N ALA A 118 -4.61 -7.71 -3.24
CA ALA A 118 -5.96 -7.71 -2.69
C ALA A 118 -6.90 -8.66 -3.46
N GLY A 119 -6.82 -8.69 -4.79
CA GLY A 119 -7.60 -9.59 -5.64
C GLY A 119 -7.35 -11.07 -5.32
N LEU A 120 -6.09 -11.46 -5.12
CA LEU A 120 -5.73 -12.83 -4.73
C LEU A 120 -6.30 -13.22 -3.35
N PHE A 121 -6.35 -12.29 -2.40
CA PHE A 121 -7.02 -12.52 -1.10
C PHE A 121 -8.53 -12.79 -1.26
N VAL A 122 -9.20 -12.08 -2.18
CA VAL A 122 -10.63 -12.31 -2.47
C VAL A 122 -10.84 -13.67 -3.14
N LEU A 123 -10.01 -14.01 -4.14
CA LEU A 123 -10.09 -15.30 -4.84
C LEU A 123 -9.87 -16.48 -3.89
N ALA A 124 -8.86 -16.39 -3.02
CA ALA A 124 -8.58 -17.39 -2.00
C ALA A 124 -9.77 -17.61 -1.05
N ARG A 125 -10.58 -16.57 -0.79
CA ARG A 125 -11.76 -16.67 0.09
C ARG A 125 -12.96 -17.29 -0.63
N LYS A 126 -13.20 -16.97 -1.91
CA LYS A 126 -14.32 -17.49 -2.69
C LYS A 126 -14.25 -19.02 -2.89
N GLN A 127 -13.04 -19.56 -3.02
CA GLN A 127 -12.83 -20.99 -3.21
C GLN A 127 -13.28 -21.83 -2.00
N ASN A 128 -13.28 -21.25 -0.79
CA ASN A 128 -13.75 -21.93 0.44
C ASN A 128 -15.28 -22.00 0.57
N TRP A 129 -16.08 -21.34 -0.28
CA TRP A 129 -17.54 -21.39 -0.23
C TRP A 129 -18.13 -22.57 -1.03
N LYS A 130 -17.33 -23.23 -1.89
CA LYS A 130 -17.79 -24.28 -2.81
C LYS A 130 -17.39 -25.70 -2.39
N GLY A 131 -16.92 -25.90 -1.16
CA GLY A 131 -16.64 -27.22 -0.57
C GLY A 131 -17.38 -27.37 0.74
#